data_AF-A0A661VK10-F1
#
_entry.id   AF-A0A661VK10-F1
#
_cell.length_a   1.000
_cell.length_b   1.000
_cell.length_c   1.000
_cell.angle_alpha   90.00
_cell.angle_beta   90.00
_cell.angle_gamma   90.00
#
_symmetry.space_group_name_H-M   'P 1'
#
loop_
_entity.id
_entity.type
_entity.pdbx_description
1 polymer ?
#
loop_
_entity_poly.entity_id
_entity_poly.type
_entity_poly.pdbx_seq_one_letter_code
_entity_poly.pdbx_strand_id
1 'polypeptide(L)'
;MVFPSLLFIGVWLAVPALALWVGVGKGWVVLSCLIGVVLAAVIAIVTYPFMQIIAAHGQGTVNFTDDTLRWQVGRKQHSIPLHQPYRASLAADSTDPSVPGNVTVEIESKTAWITLHWTNVAPSDVRRWFPAPYFIEETALTPEGGDPGFNLNGNDPSHYVFLEALLTALWRTRNQNRRFQIYARFPWDVPPRPQYTHILVIDRGNPTPAEMDLLACEEQRVFFSVDTLKVSPDYVLDVDTETVCAMPLGFVRAELPGEGARAIYDAKVNLTLAVTFIGHDARGKAIKIDIPLFTDEPEEVIALARYVNWWYNMASQPIENETRSSPAGPRFT
;
A
#
# COMPACT_ATOMS: atom_id res chain seq x y z
N MET A 1 0.50 3.05 18.54
CA MET A 1 0.57 1.98 19.58
C MET A 1 1.38 2.33 20.84
N VAL A 2 2.20 3.38 20.90
CA VAL A 2 3.15 3.59 22.02
C VAL A 2 2.49 4.10 23.32
N PHE A 3 1.42 4.88 23.23
CA PHE A 3 0.82 5.58 24.38
C PHE A 3 0.11 4.66 25.41
N PRO A 4 -0.71 3.66 25.01
CA PRO A 4 -1.36 2.75 25.96
C PRO A 4 -0.35 1.92 26.76
N SER A 5 0.73 1.49 26.11
CA SER A 5 1.82 0.75 26.77
C SER A 5 2.56 1.62 27.79
N LEU A 6 2.81 2.89 27.48
CA LEU A 6 3.40 3.84 28.43
C LEU A 6 2.47 4.13 29.61
N LEU A 7 1.16 4.26 29.37
CA LEU A 7 0.17 4.50 30.41
C LEU A 7 0.02 3.27 31.32
N PHE A 8 0.04 2.07 30.75
CA PHE A 8 0.08 0.81 31.49
C PHE A 8 1.30 0.72 32.40
N ILE A 9 2.50 0.95 31.85
CA ILE A 9 3.75 0.92 32.62
C ILE A 9 3.72 1.99 33.72
N GLY A 10 3.23 3.20 33.42
CA GLY A 10 3.11 4.29 34.38
C GLY A 10 2.21 3.94 35.57
N VAL A 11 1.00 3.43 35.31
CA VAL A 11 0.06 3.03 36.37
C VAL A 11 0.58 1.83 37.16
N TRP A 12 1.17 0.85 36.47
CA TRP A 12 1.73 -0.34 37.10
C TRP A 12 2.86 0.00 38.07
N LEU A 13 3.71 0.99 37.75
CA LEU A 13 4.78 1.44 38.64
C LEU A 13 4.31 2.39 39.75
N ALA A 14 3.28 3.20 39.48
CA ALA A 14 2.77 4.19 40.44
C ALA A 14 2.11 3.55 41.66
N VAL A 15 1.35 2.46 41.49
CA VAL A 15 0.60 1.82 42.59
C VAL A 15 1.53 1.18 43.65
N PRO A 16 2.56 0.40 43.28
CA PRO A 16 3.54 -0.12 44.23
C PRO A 16 4.43 0.97 44.85
N ALA A 17 4.78 1.99 44.06
CA ALA A 17 5.55 3.13 44.58
C ALA A 17 4.78 3.89 45.67
N LEU A 18 3.47 4.06 45.51
CA LEU A 18 2.59 4.65 46.51
C LEU A 18 2.52 3.78 47.78
N ALA A 19 2.40 2.45 47.64
CA ALA A 19 2.38 1.52 48.77
C ALA A 19 3.70 1.51 49.56
N LEU A 20 4.84 1.62 48.86
CA LEU A 20 6.16 1.79 49.49
C LEU A 20 6.25 3.14 50.22
N TRP A 21 5.73 4.21 49.64
CA TRP A 21 5.76 5.55 50.23
C TRP A 21 4.91 5.67 51.50
N VAL A 22 3.76 4.99 51.56
CA VAL A 22 2.87 4.94 52.73
C VAL A 22 3.40 3.97 53.81
N GLY A 23 4.48 3.24 53.54
CA GLY A 23 5.14 2.37 54.53
C GLY A 23 4.38 1.09 54.82
N VAL A 24 3.62 0.56 53.86
CA VAL A 24 2.83 -0.66 54.05
C VAL A 24 3.75 -1.89 54.06
N GLY A 25 3.46 -2.89 54.89
CA GLY A 25 4.32 -4.07 55.08
C GLY A 25 4.59 -4.86 53.78
N LYS A 26 5.69 -5.62 53.73
CA LYS A 26 6.18 -6.30 52.50
C LYS A 26 5.13 -7.14 51.77
N GLY A 27 4.22 -7.82 52.49
CA GLY A 27 3.13 -8.60 51.88
C GLY A 27 2.11 -7.74 51.12
N TRP A 28 1.85 -6.52 51.60
CA TRP A 28 0.94 -5.57 50.96
C TRP A 28 1.56 -4.91 49.73
N VAL A 29 2.88 -4.73 49.70
CA VAL A 29 3.59 -4.26 48.49
C VAL A 29 3.44 -5.29 47.37
N VAL A 30 3.58 -6.59 47.65
CA VAL A 30 3.38 -7.65 46.64
C VAL A 30 1.93 -7.66 46.12
N LEU A 31 0.95 -7.50 47.01
CA LEU A 31 -0.46 -7.40 46.63
C LEU A 31 -0.74 -6.15 45.77
N SER A 32 -0.07 -5.03 46.06
CA SER A 32 -0.19 -3.79 45.28
C SER A 32 0.34 -3.91 43.85
N CYS A 33 1.34 -4.78 43.60
CA CYS A 33 1.80 -5.09 42.25
C CYS A 33 0.71 -5.80 41.43
N LEU A 34 0.02 -6.77 42.03
CA LEU A 34 -1.08 -7.49 41.37
C LEU A 34 -2.28 -6.56 41.11
N ILE A 35 -2.65 -5.75 42.10
CA ILE A 35 -3.71 -4.73 41.95
C ILE A 35 -3.31 -3.71 40.87
N GLY A 36 -2.04 -3.29 40.83
CA GLY A 36 -1.51 -2.38 39.82
C GLY A 36 -1.62 -2.93 38.40
N VAL A 37 -1.32 -4.22 38.19
CA VAL A 37 -1.49 -4.87 36.87
C VAL A 37 -2.95 -4.89 36.45
N VAL A 38 -3.87 -5.30 37.34
CA VAL A 38 -5.30 -5.36 37.04
C VAL A 38 -5.86 -3.97 36.75
N LEU A 39 -5.48 -2.97 37.56
CA LEU A 39 -5.91 -1.58 37.38
C LEU A 39 -5.36 -0.99 36.08
N ALA A 40 -4.09 -1.24 35.76
CA ALA A 40 -3.48 -0.80 34.51
C ALA A 40 -4.13 -1.46 33.29
N ALA A 41 -4.46 -2.76 33.38
CA ALA A 41 -5.18 -3.48 32.33
C ALA A 41 -6.60 -2.92 32.13
N VAL A 42 -7.36 -2.69 33.20
CA VAL A 42 -8.69 -2.09 33.14
C VAL A 42 -8.63 -0.68 32.56
N ILE A 43 -7.69 0.16 33.02
CA ILE A 43 -7.53 1.52 32.48
C ILE A 43 -7.17 1.46 31.00
N ALA A 44 -6.26 0.59 30.57
CA ALA A 44 -5.90 0.45 29.16
C ALA A 44 -7.08 -0.01 28.29
N ILE A 45 -7.86 -0.99 28.77
CA ILE A 45 -9.07 -1.48 28.09
C ILE A 45 -10.13 -0.38 27.98
N VAL A 46 -10.28 0.47 29.00
CA VAL A 46 -11.26 1.56 29.02
C VAL A 46 -10.79 2.80 28.26
N THR A 47 -9.50 3.13 28.27
CA THR A 47 -8.97 4.28 27.51
C THR A 47 -8.84 3.99 26.03
N TYR A 48 -8.68 2.73 25.61
CA TYR A 48 -8.62 2.36 24.20
C TYR A 48 -9.86 2.79 23.39
N PRO A 49 -11.11 2.48 23.79
CA PRO A 49 -12.30 2.97 23.09
C PRO A 49 -12.45 4.49 23.19
N PHE A 50 -11.99 5.12 24.28
CA PHE A 50 -12.02 6.59 24.38
C PHE A 50 -11.03 7.26 23.42
N MET A 51 -9.85 6.67 23.22
CA MET A 51 -8.86 7.08 22.22
C MET A 51 -9.36 6.81 20.81
N GLN A 52 -10.05 5.68 20.58
CA GLN A 52 -10.73 5.42 19.31
C GLN A 52 -11.85 6.43 19.07
N ILE A 53 -12.60 6.86 20.10
CA ILE A 53 -13.61 7.92 19.97
C ILE A 53 -12.96 9.27 19.66
N ILE A 54 -11.84 9.63 20.29
CA ILE A 54 -11.10 10.87 19.98
C ILE A 54 -10.47 10.81 18.58
N ALA A 55 -9.99 9.64 18.16
CA ALA A 55 -9.48 9.40 16.81
C ALA A 55 -10.60 9.39 15.75
N ALA A 56 -11.77 8.84 16.08
CA ALA A 56 -12.96 8.80 15.23
C ALA A 56 -13.74 10.13 15.22
N HIS A 57 -13.60 10.96 16.26
CA HIS A 57 -14.21 12.28 16.42
C HIS A 57 -13.17 13.39 16.46
N GLY A 58 -12.22 13.38 15.53
CA GLY A 58 -11.44 14.58 15.24
C GLY A 58 -12.39 15.70 14.85
N GLN A 59 -12.87 16.48 15.84
CA GLN A 59 -13.64 17.71 15.63
C GLN A 59 -12.74 18.67 14.87
N GLY A 60 -12.85 18.58 13.56
CA GLY A 60 -12.03 19.30 12.64
C GLY A 60 -12.79 19.49 11.36
N THR A 61 -12.53 20.62 10.73
CA THR A 61 -13.04 20.90 9.41
C THR A 61 -11.95 20.56 8.42
N VAL A 62 -12.32 19.90 7.33
CA VAL A 62 -11.47 19.72 6.16
C VAL A 62 -12.13 20.44 5.01
N ASN A 63 -11.36 21.26 4.30
CA ASN A 63 -11.81 22.02 3.16
C ASN A 63 -10.77 21.90 2.05
N PHE A 64 -11.24 21.87 0.82
CA PHE A 64 -10.39 21.86 -0.37
C PHE A 64 -10.74 23.06 -1.23
N THR A 65 -9.77 23.95 -1.43
CA THR A 65 -9.97 25.20 -2.18
C THR A 65 -8.65 25.58 -2.86
N ASP A 66 -8.72 25.99 -4.13
CA ASP A 66 -7.56 26.43 -4.92
C ASP A 66 -6.38 25.44 -4.89
N ASP A 67 -6.66 24.15 -5.12
CA ASP A 67 -5.66 23.07 -5.04
C ASP A 67 -4.91 22.98 -3.71
N THR A 68 -5.50 23.51 -2.64
CA THR A 68 -4.92 23.48 -1.31
C THR A 68 -5.88 22.76 -0.39
N LEU A 69 -5.42 21.63 0.15
CA LEU A 69 -6.12 20.92 1.20
C LEU A 69 -5.83 21.62 2.53
N ARG A 70 -6.87 22.08 3.23
CA ARG A 70 -6.75 22.76 4.51
C ARG A 70 -7.58 22.04 5.54
N TRP A 71 -7.04 21.84 6.72
CA TRP A 71 -7.79 21.28 7.82
C TRP A 71 -7.45 21.94 9.14
N GLN A 72 -8.39 21.88 10.05
CA GLN A 72 -8.24 22.39 11.40
C GLN A 72 -8.53 21.27 12.38
N VAL A 73 -7.64 21.04 13.35
CA VAL A 73 -7.88 20.13 14.48
C VAL A 73 -7.74 20.92 15.76
N GLY A 74 -8.84 21.12 16.47
CA GLY A 74 -8.91 22.05 17.59
C GLY A 74 -8.53 23.47 17.16
N ARG A 75 -7.40 24.00 17.67
CA ARG A 75 -6.90 25.35 17.34
C ARG A 75 -5.80 25.37 16.28
N LYS A 76 -5.27 24.20 15.89
CA LYS A 76 -4.18 24.12 14.93
C LYS A 76 -4.75 24.04 13.52
N GLN A 77 -4.25 24.91 12.64
CA GLN A 77 -4.56 24.88 11.23
C GLN A 77 -3.37 24.30 10.47
N HIS A 78 -3.68 23.46 9.49
CA HIS A 78 -2.72 22.80 8.63
C HIS A 78 -3.16 22.97 7.17
N SER A 79 -2.18 22.87 6.26
CA SER A 79 -2.46 22.96 4.84
C SER A 79 -1.42 22.22 4.02
N ILE A 80 -1.85 21.58 2.93
CA ILE A 80 -1.00 20.99 1.90
C ILE A 80 -1.40 21.59 0.55
N PRO A 81 -0.53 22.41 -0.07
CA PRO A 81 -0.71 22.85 -1.45
C PRO A 81 -0.32 21.74 -2.44
N LEU A 82 -1.25 21.29 -3.29
CA LEU A 82 -1.01 20.24 -4.28
C LEU A 82 -0.19 20.70 -5.50
N HIS A 83 0.07 22.00 -5.63
CA HIS A 83 0.97 22.52 -6.68
C HIS A 83 2.46 22.34 -6.33
N GLN A 84 2.78 21.98 -5.08
CA GLN A 84 4.15 21.69 -4.63
C GLN A 84 4.37 20.17 -4.55
N PRO A 85 5.61 19.68 -4.53
CA PRO A 85 5.85 18.25 -4.37
C PRO A 85 5.23 17.67 -3.10
N TYR A 86 4.42 16.63 -3.26
CA TYR A 86 3.75 15.90 -2.19
C TYR A 86 3.88 14.38 -2.43
N ARG A 87 3.48 13.60 -1.44
CA ARG A 87 3.24 12.16 -1.56
C ARG A 87 1.76 11.92 -1.29
N ALA A 88 1.09 11.19 -2.17
CA ALA A 88 -0.25 10.73 -1.87
C ALA A 88 -0.41 9.27 -2.23
N SER A 89 -1.19 8.55 -1.43
CA SER A 89 -1.66 7.20 -1.71
C SER A 89 -3.19 7.20 -1.80
N LEU A 90 -3.70 6.26 -2.57
CA LEU A 90 -5.13 6.11 -2.81
C LEU A 90 -5.45 4.62 -2.76
N ALA A 91 -6.41 4.26 -1.91
CA ALA A 91 -6.93 2.91 -1.80
C ALA A 91 -8.46 2.94 -1.95
N ALA A 92 -9.00 1.94 -2.64
CA ALA A 92 -10.44 1.74 -2.78
C ALA A 92 -10.75 0.24 -2.81
N ASP A 93 -11.65 -0.21 -1.94
CA ASP A 93 -12.03 -1.62 -1.84
C ASP A 93 -12.55 -2.14 -3.19
N SER A 94 -11.93 -3.17 -3.76
CA SER A 94 -12.15 -3.53 -5.17
C SER A 94 -12.95 -4.82 -5.42
N THR A 95 -13.47 -5.48 -4.37
CA THR A 95 -14.09 -6.80 -4.48
C THR A 95 -15.32 -6.86 -5.40
N ASP A 96 -16.07 -5.76 -5.54
CA ASP A 96 -17.10 -5.60 -6.58
C ASP A 96 -17.18 -4.11 -6.96
N PRO A 97 -16.94 -3.74 -8.23
CA PRO A 97 -16.96 -2.33 -8.66
C PRO A 97 -18.33 -1.66 -8.54
N SER A 98 -19.40 -2.44 -8.39
CA SER A 98 -20.78 -1.96 -8.23
C SER A 98 -21.24 -1.87 -6.76
N VAL A 99 -20.48 -2.43 -5.82
CA VAL A 99 -20.80 -2.37 -4.39
C VAL A 99 -20.04 -1.20 -3.76
N PRO A 100 -20.73 -0.24 -3.13
CA PRO A 100 -20.07 0.83 -2.39
C PRO A 100 -19.15 0.25 -1.31
N GLY A 101 -17.89 0.66 -1.32
CA GLY A 101 -16.84 0.23 -0.39
C GLY A 101 -16.21 1.40 0.34
N ASN A 102 -15.05 1.15 0.94
CA ASN A 102 -14.26 2.18 1.58
C ASN A 102 -13.22 2.76 0.61
N VAL A 103 -12.93 4.04 0.78
CA VAL A 103 -11.88 4.75 0.06
C VAL A 103 -10.99 5.46 1.06
N THR A 104 -9.68 5.30 0.93
CA THR A 104 -8.69 6.00 1.75
C THR A 104 -7.80 6.85 0.87
N VAL A 105 -7.64 8.11 1.25
CA VAL A 105 -6.71 9.05 0.64
C VAL A 105 -5.78 9.55 1.72
N GLU A 106 -4.50 9.24 1.60
CA GLU A 106 -3.46 9.74 2.49
C GLU A 106 -2.58 10.69 1.70
N ILE A 107 -2.33 11.88 2.25
CA ILE A 107 -1.55 12.93 1.61
C ILE A 107 -0.54 13.47 2.60
N GLU A 108 0.73 13.44 2.20
CA GLU A 108 1.86 13.88 2.99
C GLU A 108 2.64 14.97 2.23
N SER A 109 3.07 15.97 2.97
CA SER A 109 4.03 16.99 2.57
C SER A 109 5.18 17.04 3.58
N LYS A 110 6.19 17.88 3.34
CA LYS A 110 7.32 18.04 4.27
C LYS A 110 6.91 18.46 5.68
N THR A 111 5.78 19.14 5.84
CA THR A 111 5.39 19.81 7.11
C THR A 111 4.05 19.35 7.66
N ALA A 112 3.29 18.57 6.90
CA ALA A 112 1.94 18.17 7.27
C ALA A 112 1.54 16.87 6.59
N TRP A 113 0.70 16.09 7.26
CA TRP A 113 0.16 14.82 6.80
C TRP A 113 -1.33 14.75 7.16
N ILE A 114 -2.13 14.09 6.32
CA ILE A 114 -3.55 13.88 6.56
C ILE A 114 -4.01 12.58 5.91
N THR A 115 -4.85 11.86 6.63
CA THR A 115 -5.61 10.71 6.12
C THR A 115 -7.09 11.03 6.12
N LEU A 116 -7.75 10.72 5.02
CA LEU A 116 -9.17 10.91 4.79
C LEU A 116 -9.77 9.57 4.39
N HIS A 117 -10.82 9.16 5.08
CA HIS A 117 -11.53 7.91 4.85
C HIS A 117 -12.96 8.20 4.43
N TRP A 118 -13.42 7.59 3.35
CA TRP A 118 -14.82 7.60 2.96
C TRP A 118 -15.39 6.20 3.05
N THR A 119 -16.59 6.11 3.58
CA THR A 119 -17.43 4.91 3.52
C THR A 119 -18.47 5.07 2.40
N ASN A 120 -19.00 3.97 1.88
CA ASN A 120 -20.08 3.97 0.88
C ASN A 120 -19.75 4.72 -0.42
N VAL A 121 -18.56 4.51 -0.98
CA VAL A 121 -18.18 5.06 -2.30
C VAL A 121 -17.97 3.91 -3.28
N ALA A 122 -18.56 3.99 -4.46
CA ALA A 122 -18.36 2.97 -5.49
C ALA A 122 -16.93 3.08 -6.08
N PRO A 123 -16.19 1.97 -6.23
CA PRO A 123 -14.85 1.98 -6.84
C PRO A 123 -14.84 2.53 -8.26
N SER A 124 -15.96 2.41 -8.99
CA SER A 124 -16.14 3.00 -10.32
C SER A 124 -16.03 4.53 -10.31
N ASP A 125 -16.52 5.21 -9.27
CA ASP A 125 -16.46 6.67 -9.17
C ASP A 125 -15.02 7.12 -8.93
N VAL A 126 -14.30 6.41 -8.06
CA VAL A 126 -12.86 6.65 -7.83
C VAL A 126 -12.07 6.52 -9.13
N ARG A 127 -12.30 5.45 -9.90
CA ARG A 127 -11.64 5.22 -11.19
C ARG A 127 -12.01 6.26 -12.25
N ARG A 128 -13.22 6.80 -12.19
CA ARG A 128 -13.67 7.87 -13.09
C ARG A 128 -12.91 9.17 -12.84
N TRP A 129 -12.67 9.53 -11.59
CA TRP A 129 -11.99 10.79 -11.23
C TRP A 129 -10.46 10.65 -11.17
N PHE A 130 -9.96 9.45 -10.90
CA PHE A 130 -8.55 9.10 -10.92
C PHE A 130 -8.30 7.88 -11.85
N PRO A 131 -8.16 8.10 -13.17
CA PRO A 131 -8.10 7.04 -14.18
C PRO A 131 -6.71 6.37 -14.26
N ALA A 132 -6.23 5.82 -13.15
CA ALA A 132 -4.99 5.05 -13.06
C ALA A 132 -5.16 3.89 -12.06
N PRO A 133 -5.84 2.80 -12.45
CA PRO A 133 -6.21 1.71 -11.53
C PRO A 133 -5.00 1.01 -10.90
N TYR A 134 -3.88 0.95 -11.62
CA TYR A 134 -2.61 0.42 -11.12
C TYR A 134 -2.04 1.19 -9.91
N PHE A 135 -2.50 2.43 -9.69
CA PHE A 135 -2.10 3.24 -8.55
C PHE A 135 -3.05 3.07 -7.35
N ILE A 136 -4.31 2.68 -7.57
CA ILE A 136 -5.37 2.57 -6.55
C ILE A 136 -5.29 1.24 -5.82
N GLU A 137 -4.81 1.23 -4.58
CA GLU A 137 -4.69 0.02 -3.77
C GLU A 137 -6.05 -0.63 -3.52
N GLU A 138 -6.09 -1.96 -3.47
CA GLU A 138 -7.36 -2.73 -3.40
C GLU A 138 -7.96 -2.80 -2.00
N THR A 139 -7.22 -2.40 -0.96
CA THR A 139 -7.66 -2.47 0.43
C THR A 139 -7.56 -1.11 1.07
N ALA A 140 -8.71 -0.48 1.34
CA ALA A 140 -8.77 0.75 2.09
C ALA A 140 -8.78 0.45 3.59
N LEU A 141 -7.83 1.02 4.34
CA LEU A 141 -7.83 0.94 5.79
C LEU A 141 -8.94 1.83 6.36
N THR A 142 -9.69 1.33 7.34
CA THR A 142 -10.70 2.12 8.04
C THR A 142 -10.18 2.53 9.42
N PRO A 143 -10.72 3.60 10.02
CA PRO A 143 -10.37 3.95 11.40
C PRO A 143 -10.80 2.91 12.43
N GLU A 144 -11.81 2.09 12.13
CA GLU A 144 -12.14 0.91 12.93
C GLU A 144 -11.01 -0.13 12.93
N GLY A 145 -10.21 -0.19 11.86
CA GLY A 145 -8.95 -0.93 11.77
C GLY A 145 -7.76 -0.25 12.48
N GLY A 146 -7.97 0.90 13.15
CA GLY A 146 -6.95 1.59 13.93
C GLY A 146 -6.15 2.66 13.17
N ASP A 147 -6.58 3.03 11.95
CA ASP A 147 -5.97 4.10 11.17
C ASP A 147 -6.53 5.49 11.56
N PRO A 148 -5.74 6.44 12.09
CA PRO A 148 -6.25 7.76 12.43
C PRO A 148 -6.48 8.64 11.19
N GLY A 149 -7.66 9.26 11.09
CA GLY A 149 -7.99 10.15 9.98
C GLY A 149 -9.39 10.78 10.10
N PHE A 150 -9.76 11.60 9.12
CA PHE A 150 -11.13 12.12 9.03
C PHE A 150 -12.05 11.07 8.43
N ASN A 151 -13.19 10.83 9.09
CA ASN A 151 -14.24 9.95 8.60
C ASN A 151 -15.31 10.73 7.84
N LEU A 152 -15.51 10.36 6.59
CA LEU A 152 -16.45 10.95 5.65
C LEU A 152 -17.39 9.85 5.14
N ASN A 153 -18.56 10.25 4.68
CA ASN A 153 -19.60 9.34 4.20
C ASN A 153 -19.98 9.70 2.76
N GLY A 154 -19.76 8.79 1.82
CA GLY A 154 -20.07 8.98 0.40
C GLY A 154 -21.57 9.17 0.10
N ASN A 155 -22.46 8.79 1.02
CA ASN A 155 -23.89 9.08 0.90
C ASN A 155 -24.24 10.53 1.24
N ASP A 156 -23.35 11.27 1.90
CA ASP A 156 -23.50 12.71 2.12
C ASP A 156 -23.06 13.47 0.86
N PRO A 157 -23.95 14.25 0.21
CA PRO A 157 -23.61 14.97 -1.01
C PRO A 157 -22.40 15.90 -0.87
N SER A 158 -22.20 16.51 0.31
CA SER A 158 -21.09 17.42 0.54
C SER A 158 -19.75 16.69 0.59
N HIS A 159 -19.70 15.53 1.25
CA HIS A 159 -18.52 14.67 1.33
C HIS A 159 -18.19 14.01 -0.01
N TYR A 160 -19.23 13.66 -0.79
CA TYR A 160 -19.08 13.09 -2.12
C TYR A 160 -18.48 14.11 -3.10
N VAL A 161 -19.02 15.34 -3.14
CA VAL A 161 -18.47 16.44 -3.95
C VAL A 161 -17.05 16.80 -3.52
N PHE A 162 -16.77 16.75 -2.22
CA PHE A 162 -15.42 16.95 -1.70
C PHE A 162 -14.45 15.88 -2.18
N LEU A 163 -14.86 14.60 -2.20
CA LEU A 163 -14.04 13.50 -2.76
C LEU A 163 -13.78 13.70 -4.25
N GLU A 164 -14.81 14.01 -5.03
CA GLU A 164 -14.68 14.29 -6.46
C GLU A 164 -13.66 15.39 -6.73
N ALA A 165 -13.80 16.52 -6.03
CA ALA A 165 -12.91 17.67 -6.19
C ALA A 165 -11.46 17.32 -5.81
N LEU A 166 -11.27 16.56 -4.73
CA LEU A 166 -9.95 16.13 -4.28
C LEU A 166 -9.30 15.17 -5.29
N LEU A 167 -9.99 14.12 -5.71
CA LEU A 167 -9.45 13.12 -6.65
C LEU A 167 -9.16 13.73 -8.02
N THR A 168 -10.04 14.61 -8.50
CA THR A 168 -9.82 15.36 -9.75
C THR A 168 -8.57 16.23 -9.65
N ALA A 169 -8.35 16.89 -8.51
CA ALA A 169 -7.16 17.71 -8.31
C ALA A 169 -5.89 16.88 -8.14
N LEU A 170 -5.94 15.75 -7.43
CA LEU A 170 -4.83 14.80 -7.34
C LEU A 170 -4.45 14.28 -8.72
N TRP A 171 -5.43 13.96 -9.57
CA TRP A 171 -5.18 13.58 -10.95
C TRP A 171 -4.55 14.72 -11.77
N ARG A 172 -5.09 15.94 -11.67
CA ARG A 172 -4.53 17.11 -12.37
C ARG A 172 -3.09 17.40 -11.94
N THR A 173 -2.81 17.27 -10.64
CA THR A 173 -1.51 17.58 -10.03
C THR A 173 -0.61 16.37 -9.87
N ARG A 174 -0.94 15.22 -10.49
CA ARG A 174 -0.22 13.94 -10.34
C ARG A 174 1.29 14.03 -10.62
N ASN A 175 1.71 14.97 -11.47
CA ASN A 175 3.13 15.23 -11.74
C ASN A 175 3.87 15.83 -10.54
N GLN A 176 3.19 16.28 -9.49
CA GLN A 176 3.78 16.70 -8.22
C GLN A 176 3.72 15.60 -7.15
N ASN A 177 2.93 14.53 -7.38
CA ASN A 177 2.87 13.37 -6.51
C ASN A 177 4.08 12.46 -6.80
N ARG A 178 5.08 12.49 -5.91
CA ARG A 178 6.30 11.68 -6.05
C ARG A 178 5.99 10.19 -6.18
N ARG A 179 5.02 9.70 -5.42
CA ARG A 179 4.63 8.29 -5.45
C ARG A 179 4.02 7.91 -6.79
N PHE A 180 3.16 8.77 -7.36
CA PHE A 180 2.60 8.54 -8.69
C PHE A 180 3.68 8.52 -9.78
N GLN A 181 4.69 9.38 -9.68
CA GLN A 181 5.80 9.40 -10.64
C GLN A 181 6.58 8.08 -10.69
N ILE A 182 6.73 7.38 -9.56
CA ILE A 182 7.36 6.05 -9.52
C ILE A 182 6.52 5.04 -10.31
N TYR A 183 5.21 4.99 -10.02
CA TYR A 183 4.29 4.08 -10.71
C TYR A 183 4.22 4.39 -12.20
N ALA A 184 4.25 5.66 -12.60
CA ALA A 184 4.19 6.06 -14.01
C ALA A 184 5.42 5.62 -14.85
N ARG A 185 6.51 5.14 -14.24
CA ARG A 185 7.68 4.59 -14.96
C ARG A 185 7.38 3.23 -15.61
N PHE A 186 6.42 2.48 -15.06
CA PHE A 186 6.10 1.14 -15.52
C PHE A 186 5.11 1.18 -16.70
N PRO A 187 5.28 0.32 -17.73
CA PRO A 187 4.39 0.27 -18.88
C PRO A 187 3.14 -0.59 -18.58
N TRP A 188 2.23 -0.07 -17.75
CA TRP A 188 1.01 -0.78 -17.32
C TRP A 188 0.05 -1.17 -18.45
N ASP A 189 0.11 -0.45 -19.58
CA ASP A 189 -0.78 -0.66 -20.72
C ASP A 189 -0.18 -1.57 -21.81
N VAL A 190 1.02 -2.12 -21.58
CA VAL A 190 1.73 -2.99 -22.53
C VAL A 190 1.76 -4.41 -21.98
N PRO A 191 0.91 -5.32 -22.49
CA PRO A 191 0.90 -6.71 -22.04
C PRO A 191 2.26 -7.40 -22.27
N PRO A 192 2.80 -8.09 -21.26
CA PRO A 192 4.03 -8.85 -21.39
C PRO A 192 3.82 -10.03 -22.35
N ARG A 193 4.84 -10.35 -23.13
CA ARG A 193 4.89 -11.46 -24.08
C ARG A 193 6.19 -12.25 -23.89
N PRO A 194 6.41 -12.84 -22.72
CA PRO A 194 7.62 -13.60 -22.47
C PRO A 194 7.69 -14.82 -23.39
N GLN A 195 8.89 -15.10 -23.91
CA GLN A 195 9.20 -16.31 -24.67
C GLN A 195 8.97 -17.59 -23.84
N TYR A 196 9.16 -17.52 -22.52
CA TYR A 196 9.00 -18.64 -21.59
C TYR A 196 7.89 -18.35 -20.59
N THR A 197 7.15 -19.38 -20.21
CA THR A 197 6.06 -19.30 -19.20
C THR A 197 6.48 -19.81 -17.82
N HIS A 198 7.77 -20.05 -17.64
CA HIS A 198 8.39 -20.56 -16.43
C HIS A 198 9.66 -19.77 -16.14
N ILE A 199 10.09 -19.79 -14.88
CA ILE A 199 11.32 -19.15 -14.46
C ILE A 199 12.51 -19.91 -15.04
N LEU A 200 13.40 -19.16 -15.71
CA LEU A 200 14.62 -19.66 -16.31
C LEU A 200 15.81 -19.28 -15.41
N VAL A 201 16.57 -20.27 -14.97
CA VAL A 201 17.80 -20.05 -14.18
C VAL A 201 18.99 -20.29 -15.09
N ILE A 202 19.72 -19.23 -15.40
CA ILE A 202 20.81 -19.22 -16.37
C ILE A 202 22.14 -19.16 -15.62
N ASP A 203 23.01 -20.15 -15.84
CA ASP A 203 24.38 -20.13 -15.37
C ASP A 203 25.21 -19.16 -16.22
N ARG A 204 25.72 -18.07 -15.62
CA ARG A 204 26.53 -17.08 -16.35
C ARG A 204 27.88 -17.64 -16.83
N GLY A 205 28.38 -18.69 -16.20
CA GLY A 205 29.62 -19.35 -16.61
C GLY A 205 29.48 -20.19 -17.87
N ASN A 206 28.25 -20.62 -18.21
CA ASN A 206 28.00 -21.50 -19.35
C ASN A 206 26.57 -21.33 -19.94
N PRO A 207 26.18 -20.13 -20.40
CA PRO A 207 24.86 -19.92 -20.98
C PRO A 207 24.76 -20.56 -22.37
N THR A 208 23.59 -21.10 -22.70
CA THR A 208 23.29 -21.53 -24.06
C THR A 208 23.16 -20.32 -25.01
N PRO A 209 23.33 -20.49 -26.33
CA PRO A 209 23.16 -19.39 -27.29
C PRO A 209 21.78 -18.70 -27.18
N ALA A 210 20.72 -19.49 -26.95
CA ALA A 210 19.37 -18.95 -26.80
C ALA A 210 19.22 -18.11 -25.52
N GLU A 211 19.85 -18.53 -24.42
CA GLU A 211 19.86 -17.76 -23.16
C GLU A 211 20.67 -16.47 -23.30
N MET A 212 21.79 -16.50 -24.01
CA MET A 212 22.57 -15.30 -24.32
C MET A 212 21.75 -14.30 -25.15
N ASP A 213 21.08 -14.77 -26.20
CA ASP A 213 20.24 -13.93 -27.06
C ASP A 213 19.07 -13.32 -26.28
N LEU A 214 18.40 -14.11 -25.42
CA LEU A 214 17.34 -13.63 -24.53
C LEU A 214 17.88 -12.51 -23.62
N LEU A 215 18.97 -12.75 -22.90
CA LEU A 215 19.54 -11.78 -21.97
C LEU A 215 19.96 -10.49 -22.68
N ALA A 216 20.59 -10.60 -23.85
CA ALA A 216 20.99 -9.45 -24.64
C ALA A 216 19.78 -8.63 -25.13
N CYS A 217 18.70 -9.30 -25.55
CA CYS A 217 17.47 -8.65 -25.98
C CYS A 217 16.77 -7.92 -24.82
N GLU A 218 16.61 -8.59 -23.68
CA GLU A 218 15.94 -8.03 -22.51
C GLU A 218 16.75 -6.91 -21.87
N GLU A 219 18.08 -7.01 -21.84
CA GLU A 219 18.97 -5.97 -21.31
C GLU A 219 18.86 -4.65 -22.07
N GLN A 220 18.65 -4.69 -23.38
CA GLN A 220 18.41 -3.48 -24.19
C GLN A 220 17.05 -2.82 -23.94
N ARG A 221 16.11 -3.57 -23.35
CA ARG A 221 14.72 -3.14 -23.13
C ARG A 221 14.43 -2.78 -21.67
N VAL A 222 15.43 -2.84 -20.79
CA VAL A 222 15.28 -2.51 -19.37
C VAL A 222 14.78 -1.08 -19.22
N PHE A 223 13.64 -0.91 -18.55
CA PHE A 223 13.05 0.40 -18.26
C PHE A 223 13.09 0.74 -16.77
N PHE A 224 13.36 -0.23 -15.91
CA PHE A 224 13.45 -0.06 -14.47
C PHE A 224 14.51 -0.99 -13.88
N SER A 225 15.25 -0.53 -12.87
CA SER A 225 16.24 -1.35 -12.17
C SER A 225 16.41 -0.85 -10.74
N VAL A 226 16.58 -1.80 -9.82
CA VAL A 226 16.87 -1.57 -8.41
C VAL A 226 17.80 -2.68 -7.93
N ASP A 227 18.96 -2.32 -7.39
CA ASP A 227 19.97 -3.28 -6.93
C ASP A 227 20.37 -4.31 -8.02
N THR A 228 20.25 -5.62 -7.76
CA THR A 228 20.46 -6.70 -8.75
C THR A 228 19.27 -6.91 -9.69
N LEU A 229 18.12 -6.32 -9.40
CA LEU A 229 16.92 -6.47 -10.21
C LEU A 229 16.91 -5.52 -11.40
N LYS A 230 16.66 -6.10 -12.57
CA LYS A 230 16.32 -5.36 -13.79
C LYS A 230 14.94 -5.78 -14.26
N VAL A 231 14.19 -4.84 -14.83
CA VAL A 231 12.84 -5.10 -15.32
C VAL A 231 12.77 -4.65 -16.77
N SER A 232 12.39 -5.60 -17.61
CA SER A 232 12.09 -5.42 -19.01
C SER A 232 10.58 -5.61 -19.22
N PRO A 233 10.04 -5.35 -20.42
CA PRO A 233 8.60 -5.47 -20.68
C PRO A 233 8.06 -6.89 -20.48
N ASP A 234 8.92 -7.91 -20.55
CA ASP A 234 8.50 -9.30 -20.51
C ASP A 234 9.03 -10.06 -19.28
N TYR A 235 10.08 -9.57 -18.63
CA TYR A 235 10.75 -10.27 -17.53
C TYR A 235 11.16 -9.35 -16.38
N VAL A 236 11.15 -9.92 -15.18
CA VAL A 236 12.00 -9.47 -14.08
C VAL A 236 13.28 -10.33 -14.11
N LEU A 237 14.44 -9.70 -14.10
CA LEU A 237 15.73 -10.36 -14.12
C LEU A 237 16.43 -10.15 -12.78
N ASP A 238 16.74 -11.23 -12.09
CA ASP A 238 17.70 -11.21 -10.98
C ASP A 238 19.10 -11.40 -11.53
N VAL A 239 19.90 -10.34 -11.49
CA VAL A 239 21.19 -10.27 -12.16
C VAL A 239 22.31 -10.39 -11.13
N ASP A 240 22.42 -11.56 -10.50
CA ASP A 240 23.56 -11.90 -9.66
C ASP A 240 24.81 -12.21 -10.50
N THR A 241 25.96 -12.24 -9.84
CA THR A 241 27.27 -12.52 -10.42
C THR A 241 27.41 -13.95 -10.93
N GLU A 242 26.77 -14.94 -10.28
CA GLU A 242 26.90 -16.36 -10.65
C GLU A 242 25.77 -16.84 -11.57
N THR A 243 24.53 -16.45 -11.27
CA THR A 243 23.34 -16.90 -12.02
C THR A 243 22.42 -15.74 -12.35
N VAL A 244 21.69 -15.85 -13.47
CA VAL A 244 20.58 -14.95 -13.78
C VAL A 244 19.27 -15.70 -13.70
N CYS A 245 18.34 -15.22 -12.86
CA CYS A 245 16.97 -15.74 -12.87
C CYS A 245 16.10 -14.83 -13.73
N ALA A 246 15.65 -15.32 -14.90
CA ALA A 246 14.67 -14.65 -15.73
C ALA A 246 13.26 -15.10 -15.36
N MET A 247 12.49 -14.17 -14.79
CA MET A 247 11.17 -14.40 -14.23
C MET A 247 10.10 -13.77 -15.13
N PRO A 248 9.34 -14.58 -15.89
CA PRO A 248 8.39 -14.06 -16.87
C PRO A 248 7.18 -13.37 -16.22
N LEU A 249 6.93 -12.13 -16.61
CA LEU A 249 5.76 -11.38 -16.17
C LEU A 249 4.47 -12.07 -16.62
N GLY A 250 3.44 -12.06 -15.76
CA GLY A 250 2.19 -12.80 -15.96
C GLY A 250 2.23 -14.25 -15.45
N PHE A 251 3.40 -14.82 -15.20
CA PHE A 251 3.56 -16.18 -14.68
C PHE A 251 4.22 -16.25 -13.30
N VAL A 252 4.67 -15.10 -12.80
CA VAL A 252 5.34 -14.97 -11.51
C VAL A 252 4.59 -13.97 -10.63
N ARG A 253 4.41 -14.34 -9.36
CA ARG A 253 3.87 -13.48 -8.29
C ARG A 253 5.01 -12.91 -7.46
N ALA A 254 4.89 -11.67 -7.00
CA ALA A 254 5.80 -11.05 -6.04
C ALA A 254 5.15 -10.90 -4.66
N GLU A 255 5.87 -11.28 -3.61
CA GLU A 255 5.48 -11.09 -2.22
C GLU A 255 6.47 -10.17 -1.52
N LEU A 256 5.94 -9.19 -0.78
CA LEU A 256 6.71 -8.36 0.12
C LEU A 256 6.69 -8.99 1.53
N PRO A 257 7.67 -8.69 2.41
CA PRO A 257 7.66 -9.17 3.78
C PRO A 257 6.38 -8.69 4.50
N GLY A 258 5.77 -9.57 5.29
CA GLY A 258 4.38 -9.46 5.79
C GLY A 258 3.97 -8.19 6.55
N GLU A 259 2.64 -8.09 6.73
CA GLU A 259 1.79 -6.99 7.24
C GLU A 259 2.48 -5.75 7.81
N GLY A 260 2.86 -4.85 6.90
CA GLY A 260 3.27 -3.51 7.29
C GLY A 260 3.77 -2.72 6.10
N ALA A 261 3.03 -2.66 4.99
CA ALA A 261 3.34 -1.70 3.92
C ALA A 261 3.56 -0.29 4.52
N ARG A 262 2.77 0.06 5.54
CA ARG A 262 2.93 1.28 6.36
C ARG A 262 4.20 1.33 7.21
N ALA A 263 4.60 0.23 7.83
CA ALA A 263 5.87 0.15 8.56
C ALA A 263 7.09 0.25 7.63
N ILE A 264 6.95 -0.20 6.37
CA ILE A 264 7.94 -0.02 5.31
C ILE A 264 7.97 1.45 4.83
N TYR A 265 6.80 2.11 4.73
CA TYR A 265 6.72 3.54 4.38
C TYR A 265 7.35 4.47 5.45
N ASP A 266 7.22 4.14 6.73
CA ASP A 266 7.71 4.97 7.86
C ASP A 266 9.20 4.77 8.19
N ALA A 267 9.83 3.72 7.68
CA ALA A 267 11.20 3.37 8.03
C ALA A 267 12.23 4.19 7.24
N LYS A 268 12.84 5.18 7.90
CA LYS A 268 13.91 6.06 7.37
C LYS A 268 15.33 5.46 7.45
N VAL A 269 15.49 4.15 7.30
CA VAL A 269 16.81 3.48 7.46
C VAL A 269 16.96 2.45 6.35
N ASN A 270 18.17 2.28 5.81
CA ASN A 270 18.55 1.22 4.86
C ASN A 270 17.92 -0.12 5.28
N LEU A 271 16.75 -0.41 4.74
CA LEU A 271 16.04 -1.65 4.97
C LEU A 271 16.45 -2.58 3.86
N THR A 272 16.94 -3.76 4.24
CA THR A 272 16.95 -4.89 3.32
C THR A 272 15.51 -5.36 3.17
N LEU A 273 14.89 -4.99 2.04
CA LEU A 273 13.57 -5.50 1.67
C LEU A 273 13.77 -6.76 0.85
N ALA A 274 13.39 -7.92 1.38
CA ALA A 274 13.37 -9.13 0.58
C ALA A 274 12.07 -9.19 -0.23
N VAL A 275 12.17 -9.29 -1.55
CA VAL A 275 11.02 -9.61 -2.41
C VAL A 275 11.09 -11.09 -2.77
N THR A 276 10.03 -11.83 -2.45
CA THR A 276 9.92 -13.23 -2.82
C THR A 276 9.15 -13.35 -4.12
N PHE A 277 9.80 -13.86 -5.17
CA PHE A 277 9.18 -14.18 -6.44
C PHE A 277 8.78 -15.65 -6.46
N ILE A 278 7.54 -15.94 -6.83
CA ILE A 278 6.96 -17.29 -6.85
C ILE A 278 6.45 -17.59 -8.25
N GLY A 279 6.96 -18.67 -8.82
CA GLY A 279 6.53 -19.17 -10.12
C GLY A 279 6.80 -20.66 -10.25
N HIS A 280 6.90 -21.15 -11.49
CA HIS A 280 7.21 -22.55 -11.77
C HIS A 280 8.48 -22.67 -12.61
N ASP A 281 9.18 -23.80 -12.48
CA ASP A 281 10.26 -24.18 -13.38
C ASP A 281 9.73 -24.83 -14.68
N ALA A 282 10.63 -25.21 -15.58
CA ALA A 282 10.29 -25.87 -16.86
C ALA A 282 9.50 -27.20 -16.69
N ARG A 283 9.53 -27.81 -15.50
CA ARG A 283 8.84 -29.06 -15.17
C ARG A 283 7.52 -28.82 -14.45
N GLY A 284 7.12 -27.56 -14.26
CA GLY A 284 5.92 -27.16 -13.54
C GLY A 284 6.07 -27.18 -12.01
N LYS A 285 7.27 -27.43 -11.48
CA LYS A 285 7.49 -27.43 -10.03
C LYS A 285 7.54 -25.98 -9.55
N ALA A 286 6.80 -25.68 -8.48
CA ALA A 286 6.85 -24.36 -7.86
C ALA A 286 8.26 -24.07 -7.33
N ILE A 287 8.76 -22.87 -7.62
CA ILE A 287 10.03 -22.36 -7.09
C ILE A 287 9.79 -20.99 -6.47
N LYS A 288 10.62 -20.66 -5.48
CA LYS A 288 10.63 -19.37 -4.80
C LYS A 288 12.03 -18.80 -4.87
N ILE A 289 12.13 -17.53 -5.22
CA ILE A 289 13.38 -16.79 -5.32
C ILE A 289 13.25 -15.59 -4.38
N ASP A 290 14.05 -15.60 -3.32
CA ASP A 290 14.08 -14.52 -2.33
C ASP A 290 15.23 -13.57 -2.69
N ILE A 291 14.89 -12.35 -3.09
CA ILE A 291 15.87 -11.36 -3.53
C ILE A 291 15.94 -10.24 -2.50
N PRO A 292 17.05 -10.11 -1.76
CA PRO A 292 17.28 -8.98 -0.88
C PRO A 292 17.55 -7.74 -1.74
N LEU A 293 16.77 -6.68 -1.52
CA LEU A 293 16.95 -5.40 -2.18
C LEU A 293 17.39 -4.36 -1.17
N PHE A 294 18.53 -3.74 -1.44
CA PHE A 294 19.03 -2.60 -0.68
C PHE A 294 18.62 -1.30 -1.38
N THR A 295 17.63 -0.59 -0.82
CA THR A 295 17.18 0.68 -1.37
C THR A 295 16.90 1.70 -0.26
N ASP A 296 17.18 2.97 -0.53
CA ASP A 296 16.73 4.12 0.23
C ASP A 296 15.34 4.61 -0.22
N GLU A 297 14.80 4.05 -1.31
CA GLU A 297 13.49 4.32 -1.87
C GLU A 297 12.59 3.06 -1.83
N PRO A 298 12.06 2.68 -0.65
CA PRO A 298 11.20 1.49 -0.51
C PRO A 298 9.93 1.55 -1.37
N GLU A 299 9.48 2.75 -1.74
CA GLU A 299 8.34 2.96 -2.64
C GLU A 299 8.56 2.35 -4.04
N GLU A 300 9.81 2.30 -4.53
CA GLU A 300 10.15 1.71 -5.82
C GLU A 300 9.99 0.19 -5.81
N VAL A 301 10.41 -0.46 -4.72
CA VAL A 301 10.25 -1.90 -4.52
C VAL A 301 8.78 -2.28 -4.41
N ILE A 302 7.98 -1.46 -3.72
CA ILE A 302 6.53 -1.70 -3.62
C ILE A 302 5.86 -1.53 -4.99
N ALA A 303 6.24 -0.50 -5.76
CA ALA A 303 5.74 -0.30 -7.11
C ALA A 303 6.10 -1.46 -8.04
N LEU A 304 7.33 -1.99 -7.93
CA LEU A 304 7.78 -3.18 -8.67
C LEU A 304 6.92 -4.41 -8.32
N ALA A 305 6.80 -4.75 -7.04
CA ALA A 305 6.02 -5.92 -6.62
C ALA A 305 4.57 -5.81 -7.11
N ARG A 306 4.02 -4.60 -7.07
CA ARG A 306 2.67 -4.31 -7.58
C ARG A 306 2.57 -4.44 -9.09
N TYR A 307 3.57 -4.00 -9.85
CA TYR A 307 3.63 -4.18 -11.29
C TYR A 307 3.64 -5.66 -11.69
N VAL A 308 4.41 -6.47 -10.99
CA VAL A 308 4.48 -7.92 -11.21
C VAL A 308 3.13 -8.58 -10.90
N ASN A 309 2.54 -8.25 -9.74
CA ASN A 309 1.26 -8.81 -9.33
C ASN A 309 0.09 -8.36 -10.22
N TRP A 310 0.13 -7.14 -10.75
CA TRP A 310 -0.87 -6.67 -11.72
C TRP A 310 -0.95 -7.60 -12.93
N TRP A 311 0.20 -7.91 -13.54
CA TRP A 311 0.23 -8.81 -14.70
C TRP A 311 -0.10 -10.26 -14.35
N TYR A 312 0.38 -10.75 -13.20
CA TYR A 312 0.01 -12.07 -12.69
C TYR A 312 -1.50 -12.22 -12.56
N ASN A 313 -2.16 -11.23 -11.93
CA ASN A 313 -3.60 -11.25 -11.73
C ASN A 313 -4.35 -11.20 -13.08
N MET A 314 -3.93 -10.34 -14.00
CA MET A 314 -4.53 -10.24 -15.35
C MET A 314 -4.40 -11.53 -16.16
N ALA A 315 -3.28 -12.26 -16.04
CA ALA A 315 -3.08 -13.53 -16.71
C ALA A 315 -3.85 -14.69 -16.04
N SER A 316 -4.08 -14.60 -14.73
CA SER A 316 -4.79 -15.62 -13.94
C SER A 316 -6.32 -15.54 -14.02
N GLN A 317 -6.88 -14.42 -14.50
CA GLN A 317 -8.31 -14.30 -14.71
C GLN A 317 -8.74 -15.18 -15.90
N PRO A 318 -9.71 -16.10 -15.73
CA PRO A 318 -10.26 -16.82 -16.87
C PRO A 318 -10.89 -15.79 -17.81
N ILE A 319 -10.50 -15.85 -19.08
CA ILE A 319 -11.13 -15.07 -20.15
C ILE A 319 -12.62 -15.47 -20.18
N GLU A 320 -13.48 -14.70 -19.53
CA GLU A 320 -14.92 -14.74 -19.79
C GLU A 320 -15.14 -14.18 -21.20
N ASN A 321 -15.10 -15.09 -22.16
CA ASN A 321 -15.69 -15.04 -23.49
C ASN A 321 -16.14 -13.66 -23.99
N GLU A 322 -15.30 -13.05 -24.83
CA GLU A 322 -15.79 -12.44 -26.06
C GLU A 322 -16.58 -13.49 -26.85
N THR A 323 -17.88 -13.61 -26.61
CA THR A 323 -18.79 -14.17 -27.61
C THR A 323 -20.19 -13.57 -27.49
N ARG A 324 -20.54 -12.84 -28.55
CA ARG A 324 -21.88 -12.55 -29.08
C ARG A 324 -22.70 -11.43 -28.44
N SER A 325 -22.52 -10.25 -29.03
CA SER A 325 -23.65 -9.56 -29.68
C SER A 325 -23.16 -8.77 -30.89
N SER A 326 -23.01 -9.47 -32.02
CA SER A 326 -23.05 -8.83 -33.33
C SER A 326 -24.52 -8.46 -33.58
N PRO A 327 -24.86 -7.19 -33.88
CA PRO A 327 -26.24 -6.83 -34.16
C PRO A 327 -26.61 -7.42 -35.52
N ALA A 328 -27.62 -8.28 -35.52
CA ALA A 328 -28.25 -8.74 -36.75
C ALA A 328 -28.78 -7.52 -37.52
N GLY A 329 -28.30 -7.36 -38.75
CA GLY A 329 -28.81 -6.38 -39.70
C GLY A 329 -30.29 -6.60 -40.05
N PRO A 330 -30.90 -5.64 -40.75
CA PRO A 330 -32.35 -5.53 -40.89
C PRO A 330 -32.92 -6.63 -41.79
N ARG A 331 -34.04 -7.23 -41.37
CA ARG A 331 -34.89 -8.02 -42.27
C ARG A 331 -35.99 -7.13 -42.81
N PHE A 332 -35.91 -6.87 -44.11
CA PHE A 332 -37.04 -6.48 -44.94
C PHE A 332 -37.98 -7.68 -45.10
N THR A 333 -39.26 -7.48 -44.79
CA THR A 333 -40.45 -7.94 -45.54
C THR A 333 -41.65 -7.19 -45.01
#